data_AF-A0A9W6N2C1-F1
#
_entry.id   AF-A0A9W6N2C1-F1
#
_cell.length_a   1.000
_cell.length_b   1.000
_cell.length_c   1.000
_cell.angle_alpha   90.00
_cell.angle_beta   90.00
_cell.angle_gamma   90.00
#
_symmetry.space_group_name_H-M   'P 1'
#
loop_
_entity.id
_entity.type
_entity.pdbx_description
1 polymer ?
#
loop_
_entity_poly.entity_id
_entity_poly.type
_entity_poly.pdbx_seq_one_letter_code
_entity_poly.pdbx_strand_id
1 'polypeptide(L)'
;MSFRVSTAMIVGAYALLVSVLVVGLGVDLTKPIATYAPQVTWLSPETTAARVAALRGAGRADVAALYALVISLSWGLIAALAAGGFGWGLANKGETVLGLDKMISYATLLVGLYAFSTFLTLLTSRLHVPLPRGGLNAVPALWFATMIPSAAILARIGAMIAHDLGALVALAFEREREKAQAYVAATEAKRGEDSLDARVARVLAARRRAAPPEN
;
A
#
# COMPACT_ATOMS: atom_id res chain seq x y z
N MET A 1 -5.72 19.26 10.87
CA MET A 1 -4.77 18.12 10.95
C MET A 1 -4.32 17.79 9.54
N SER A 2 -3.01 17.66 9.26
CA SER A 2 -2.55 17.41 7.87
C SER A 2 -2.82 15.97 7.43
N PHE A 3 -3.01 15.74 6.13
CA PHE A 3 -3.26 14.40 5.56
C PHE A 3 -2.23 13.36 6.00
N ARG A 4 -0.95 13.74 6.09
CA ARG A 4 0.13 12.87 6.57
C ARG A 4 -0.04 12.45 8.03
N VAL A 5 -0.48 13.37 8.90
CA VAL A 5 -0.68 13.07 10.32
C VAL A 5 -1.93 12.21 10.48
N SER A 6 -3.01 12.52 9.76
CA SER A 6 -4.24 11.71 9.79
C SER A 6 -3.98 10.26 9.33
N THR A 7 -3.30 10.07 8.20
CA THR A 7 -2.96 8.73 7.69
C THR A 7 -2.04 7.99 8.66
N ALA A 8 -1.04 8.65 9.25
CA ALA A 8 -0.16 8.06 10.25
C ALA A 8 -0.92 7.59 11.51
N MET A 9 -1.85 8.40 12.00
CA MET A 9 -2.69 8.05 13.15
C MET A 9 -3.60 6.86 12.83
N ILE A 10 -4.22 6.82 11.65
CA ILE A 10 -5.10 5.72 11.24
C ILE A 10 -4.31 4.41 11.16
N VAL A 11 -3.15 4.39 10.49
CA VAL A 11 -2.36 3.15 10.37
C VAL A 11 -1.73 2.73 11.70
N GLY A 12 -1.38 3.68 12.57
CA GLY A 12 -0.91 3.42 13.92
C GLY A 12 -2.00 2.80 14.81
N ALA A 13 -3.20 3.37 14.78
CA ALA A 13 -4.36 2.83 15.48
C ALA A 13 -4.71 1.42 14.97
N TYR A 14 -4.71 1.21 13.66
CA TYR A 14 -4.86 -0.12 13.06
C TYR A 14 -3.81 -1.11 13.60
N ALA A 15 -2.52 -0.76 13.55
CA ALA A 15 -1.45 -1.67 13.96
C ALA A 15 -1.58 -2.04 15.44
N LEU A 16 -1.91 -1.07 16.30
CA LEU A 16 -2.13 -1.31 17.72
C LEU A 16 -3.34 -2.22 17.96
N LEU A 17 -4.50 -1.88 17.39
CA LEU A 17 -5.75 -2.62 17.60
C LEU A 17 -5.64 -4.06 17.10
N VAL A 18 -5.07 -4.27 15.91
CA VAL A 18 -4.90 -5.61 15.35
C VAL A 18 -3.85 -6.40 16.13
N SER A 19 -2.77 -5.76 16.63
CA SER A 19 -1.80 -6.45 17.48
C SER A 19 -2.43 -6.90 18.81
N VAL A 20 -3.22 -6.04 19.45
CA VAL A 20 -3.97 -6.39 20.67
C VAL A 20 -4.94 -7.53 20.41
N LEU A 21 -5.66 -7.49 19.28
CA LEU A 21 -6.57 -8.57 18.86
C LEU A 21 -5.82 -9.90 18.69
N VAL A 22 -4.68 -9.89 18.01
CA VAL A 22 -3.87 -11.09 17.76
C VAL A 22 -3.28 -11.65 19.05
N VAL A 23 -2.79 -10.79 19.95
CA VAL A 23 -2.26 -11.22 21.25
C VAL A 23 -3.37 -11.74 22.17
N GLY A 24 -4.54 -11.10 22.16
CA GLY A 24 -5.65 -11.46 23.04
C GLY A 24 -6.41 -12.72 22.62
N LEU A 25 -6.55 -12.96 21.31
CA LEU A 25 -7.30 -14.12 20.78
C LEU A 25 -6.39 -15.23 20.25
N GLY A 26 -5.10 -14.96 20.08
CA GLY A 26 -4.17 -15.90 19.48
C GLY A 26 -3.71 -16.98 20.44
N VAL A 27 -4.19 -18.21 20.25
CA VAL A 27 -3.70 -19.38 20.99
C VAL A 27 -2.58 -20.07 20.22
N ASP A 28 -1.53 -20.47 20.92
CA ASP A 28 -0.41 -21.26 20.38
C ASP A 28 0.29 -20.64 19.16
N LEU A 29 0.27 -19.31 19.00
CA LEU A 29 0.80 -18.63 17.83
C LEU A 29 2.29 -18.89 17.58
N THR A 30 3.04 -19.27 18.61
CA THR A 30 4.46 -19.62 18.53
C THR A 30 4.71 -21.07 18.13
N LYS A 31 3.69 -21.95 18.22
CA LYS A 31 3.83 -23.36 17.81
C LYS A 31 3.80 -23.46 16.29
N PRO A 32 4.86 -24.01 15.66
CA PRO A 32 4.92 -24.15 14.21
C PRO A 32 3.92 -25.20 13.72
N ILE A 33 3.42 -25.00 12.52
CA ILE A 33 2.57 -25.98 11.83
C ILE A 33 3.46 -26.98 11.11
N ALA A 34 3.56 -28.20 11.65
CA ALA A 34 4.46 -29.24 11.16
C ALA A 34 4.24 -29.62 9.68
N THR A 35 3.05 -29.39 9.11
CA THR A 35 2.73 -29.71 7.72
C THR A 35 2.92 -28.54 6.76
N TYR A 36 3.17 -27.33 7.26
CA TYR A 36 3.33 -26.14 6.42
C TYR A 36 4.78 -25.99 5.94
N ALA A 37 4.92 -25.84 4.63
CA ALA A 37 6.18 -25.66 3.91
C ALA A 37 6.29 -24.34 3.11
N PRO A 38 5.21 -23.76 2.56
CA PRO A 38 5.34 -22.58 1.69
C PRO A 38 6.01 -21.38 2.38
N GLN A 39 6.88 -20.66 1.65
CA GLN A 39 7.33 -19.30 1.98
C GLN A 39 6.85 -18.36 0.88
N VAL A 40 5.63 -17.87 1.04
CA VAL A 40 5.03 -16.94 0.07
C VAL A 40 4.59 -15.68 0.82
N THR A 41 4.68 -14.54 0.14
CA THR A 41 4.23 -13.25 0.65
C THR A 41 2.74 -13.30 0.99
N TRP A 42 2.33 -12.69 2.10
CA TRP A 42 0.92 -12.62 2.48
C TRP A 42 0.06 -11.85 1.46
N LEU A 43 0.69 -11.06 0.60
CA LEU A 43 0.06 -10.32 -0.48
C LEU A 43 -0.43 -11.21 -1.62
N SER A 44 0.04 -12.48 -1.71
CA SER A 44 -0.47 -13.43 -2.71
C SER A 44 -1.78 -14.06 -2.22
N PRO A 45 -2.84 -14.11 -3.05
CA PRO A 45 -4.12 -14.70 -2.66
C PRO A 45 -3.99 -16.20 -2.30
N GLU A 46 -3.10 -16.92 -2.98
CA GLU A 46 -2.82 -18.34 -2.72
C GLU A 46 -2.26 -18.57 -1.32
N THR A 47 -1.47 -17.61 -0.80
CA THR A 47 -0.85 -17.69 0.52
C THR A 47 -1.89 -17.71 1.63
N THR A 48 -2.94 -16.90 1.48
CA THR A 48 -4.01 -16.84 2.46
C THR A 48 -4.76 -18.17 2.53
N ALA A 49 -5.15 -18.72 1.39
CA ALA A 49 -5.81 -20.03 1.32
C ALA A 49 -4.91 -21.13 1.92
N ALA A 50 -3.62 -21.15 1.58
CA ALA A 50 -2.67 -22.14 2.10
C ALA A 50 -2.49 -22.06 3.62
N ARG A 51 -2.34 -20.85 4.19
CA ARG A 51 -2.18 -20.66 5.65
C ARG A 51 -3.45 -21.01 6.41
N VAL A 52 -4.62 -20.61 5.91
CA VAL A 52 -5.91 -20.97 6.51
C VAL A 52 -6.14 -22.48 6.48
N ALA A 53 -5.86 -23.13 5.35
CA ALA A 53 -5.97 -24.58 5.23
C ALA A 53 -5.01 -25.31 6.18
N ALA A 54 -3.76 -24.84 6.28
CA ALA A 54 -2.77 -25.43 7.18
C ALA A 54 -3.16 -25.29 8.66
N LEU A 55 -3.69 -24.12 9.07
CA LEU A 55 -4.18 -23.90 10.43
C LEU A 55 -5.38 -24.81 10.75
N ARG A 56 -6.34 -24.93 9.83
CA ARG A 56 -7.48 -25.84 9.99
C ARG A 56 -7.04 -27.30 10.06
N GLY A 57 -6.12 -27.73 9.20
CA GLY A 57 -5.55 -29.08 9.20
C GLY A 57 -4.78 -29.41 10.48
N ALA A 58 -4.26 -28.39 11.17
CA ALA A 58 -3.62 -28.52 12.48
C ALA A 58 -4.60 -28.45 13.66
N GLY A 59 -5.92 -28.43 13.42
CA GLY A 59 -6.94 -28.32 14.47
C GLY A 59 -7.10 -26.92 15.08
N ARG A 60 -6.56 -25.88 14.43
CA ARG A 60 -6.53 -24.48 14.93
C ARG A 60 -7.48 -23.58 14.15
N ALA A 61 -8.76 -23.96 14.12
CA ALA A 61 -9.78 -23.30 13.30
C ALA A 61 -10.05 -21.85 13.73
N ASP A 62 -9.93 -21.57 15.03
CA ASP A 62 -9.97 -20.24 15.65
C ASP A 62 -8.85 -19.33 15.11
N VAL A 63 -7.61 -19.81 15.11
CA VAL A 63 -6.46 -19.06 14.59
C VAL A 63 -6.58 -18.89 13.07
N ALA A 64 -7.15 -19.86 12.36
CA ALA A 64 -7.44 -19.74 10.93
C ALA A 64 -8.45 -18.62 10.65
N ALA A 65 -9.52 -18.51 11.45
CA ALA A 65 -10.50 -17.44 11.36
C ALA A 65 -9.89 -16.08 11.72
N LEU A 66 -9.09 -16.01 12.77
CA LEU A 66 -8.34 -14.81 13.14
C LEU A 66 -7.40 -14.36 12.00
N TYR A 67 -6.66 -15.29 11.40
CA TYR A 67 -5.79 -14.99 10.26
C TYR A 67 -6.59 -14.44 9.07
N ALA A 68 -7.71 -15.07 8.73
CA ALA A 68 -8.62 -14.63 7.67
C ALA A 68 -9.25 -13.25 7.94
N LEU A 69 -9.57 -12.93 9.21
CA LEU A 69 -10.05 -11.61 9.59
C LEU A 69 -8.96 -10.55 9.42
N VAL A 70 -7.75 -10.81 9.93
CA VAL A 70 -6.65 -9.83 9.88
C VAL A 70 -6.24 -9.55 8.44
N ILE A 71 -6.18 -10.56 7.57
CA ILE A 71 -5.88 -10.35 6.15
C ILE A 71 -6.96 -9.47 5.48
N SER A 72 -8.25 -9.70 5.76
CA SER A 72 -9.34 -8.88 5.24
C SER A 72 -9.27 -7.44 5.75
N LEU A 73 -8.98 -7.24 7.03
CA LEU A 73 -8.79 -5.90 7.60
C LEU A 73 -7.57 -5.19 7.00
N SER A 74 -6.50 -5.92 6.70
CA SER A 74 -5.29 -5.39 6.08
C SER A 74 -5.56 -4.86 4.68
N TRP A 75 -6.22 -5.67 3.84
CA TRP A 75 -6.61 -5.24 2.49
C TRP A 75 -7.66 -4.14 2.52
N GLY A 76 -8.62 -4.22 3.44
CA GLY A 76 -9.63 -3.17 3.67
C GLY A 76 -8.98 -1.83 4.02
N LEU A 77 -8.01 -1.83 4.93
CA LEU A 77 -7.24 -0.62 5.29
C LEU A 77 -6.50 -0.04 4.08
N ILE A 78 -5.77 -0.87 3.33
CA ILE A 78 -5.01 -0.44 2.15
C ILE A 78 -5.95 0.21 1.13
N ALA A 79 -7.06 -0.47 0.80
CA ALA A 79 -8.04 0.03 -0.15
C ALA A 79 -8.72 1.32 0.34
N ALA A 80 -9.15 1.37 1.60
CA ALA A 80 -9.82 2.53 2.18
C ALA A 80 -8.90 3.75 2.23
N LEU A 81 -7.63 3.58 2.62
CA LEU A 81 -6.67 4.69 2.67
C LEU A 81 -6.21 5.12 1.28
N ALA A 82 -6.08 4.21 0.32
CA ALA A 82 -5.81 4.57 -1.07
C ALA A 82 -6.98 5.36 -1.67
N ALA A 83 -8.22 4.89 -1.49
CA ALA A 83 -9.42 5.59 -1.97
C ALA A 83 -9.60 6.95 -1.28
N GLY A 84 -9.43 7.00 0.04
CA GLY A 84 -9.48 8.25 0.81
C GLY A 84 -8.38 9.22 0.42
N GLY A 85 -7.16 8.73 0.17
CA GLY A 85 -6.05 9.52 -0.37
C GLY A 85 -6.39 10.12 -1.72
N PHE A 86 -6.86 9.29 -2.67
CA PHE A 86 -7.26 9.74 -4.00
C PHE A 86 -8.38 10.79 -3.95
N GLY A 87 -9.45 10.53 -3.19
CA GLY A 87 -10.56 11.48 -3.03
C GLY A 87 -10.12 12.80 -2.38
N TRP A 88 -9.22 12.73 -1.39
CA TRP A 88 -8.63 13.93 -0.78
C TRP A 88 -7.80 14.72 -1.80
N GLY A 89 -6.98 14.04 -2.60
CA GLY A 89 -6.18 14.67 -3.67
C GLY A 89 -7.05 15.35 -4.72
N LEU A 90 -8.19 14.73 -5.09
CA LEU A 90 -9.16 15.34 -6.01
C LEU A 90 -9.79 16.62 -5.43
N ALA A 91 -10.13 16.60 -4.13
CA ALA A 91 -10.76 17.74 -3.46
C ALA A 91 -9.77 18.89 -3.19
N ASN A 92 -8.51 18.56 -2.89
CA ASN A 92 -7.47 19.53 -2.56
C ASN A 92 -6.58 19.78 -3.77
N LYS A 93 -7.21 20.36 -4.80
CA LYS A 93 -6.59 20.66 -6.08
C LYS A 93 -5.28 21.41 -5.88
N GLY A 94 -4.21 20.85 -6.39
CA GLY A 94 -2.97 21.58 -6.52
C GLY A 94 -2.03 21.55 -5.31
N GLU A 95 -2.16 20.59 -4.40
CA GLU A 95 -1.07 20.27 -3.49
C GLU A 95 -0.67 18.81 -3.64
N THR A 96 0.53 18.55 -4.18
CA THR A 96 1.12 17.20 -4.06
C THR A 96 1.74 17.07 -2.67
N VAL A 97 1.44 15.95 -2.00
CA VAL A 97 1.97 15.61 -0.68
C VAL A 97 3.39 15.06 -0.82
N LEU A 98 3.65 14.08 -1.69
CA LEU A 98 4.99 13.51 -1.87
C LEU A 98 5.77 14.27 -2.94
N GLY A 99 5.11 14.53 -4.06
CA GLY A 99 5.73 14.94 -5.32
C GLY A 99 5.89 13.79 -6.27
N LEU A 100 5.91 14.11 -7.55
CA LEU A 100 6.00 13.14 -8.62
C LEU A 100 7.28 12.32 -8.54
N ASP A 101 8.43 12.93 -8.22
CA ASP A 101 9.72 12.24 -8.06
C ASP A 101 9.66 11.13 -6.99
N LYS A 102 9.12 11.48 -5.81
CA LYS A 102 9.01 10.56 -4.67
C LYS A 102 7.90 9.55 -4.88
N MET A 103 6.80 9.95 -5.50
CA MET A 103 5.70 9.06 -5.87
C MET A 103 6.19 7.97 -6.82
N ILE A 104 6.91 8.35 -7.89
CA ILE A 104 7.53 7.41 -8.83
C ILE A 104 8.51 6.51 -8.09
N SER A 105 9.41 7.08 -7.28
CA SER A 105 10.39 6.29 -6.52
C SER A 105 9.72 5.24 -5.62
N TYR A 106 8.65 5.61 -4.89
CA TYR A 106 7.90 4.65 -4.07
C TYR A 106 7.12 3.64 -4.90
N ALA A 107 6.49 4.05 -6.00
CA ALA A 107 5.81 3.13 -6.90
C ALA A 107 6.80 2.12 -7.50
N THR A 108 7.96 2.57 -7.96
CA THR A 108 9.04 1.72 -8.46
C THR A 108 9.55 0.78 -7.38
N LEU A 109 9.75 1.25 -6.14
CA LEU A 109 10.16 0.40 -5.03
C LEU A 109 9.11 -0.68 -4.74
N LEU A 110 7.83 -0.33 -4.72
CA LEU A 110 6.73 -1.28 -4.49
C LEU A 110 6.63 -2.32 -5.61
N VAL A 111 6.69 -1.88 -6.86
CA VAL A 111 6.70 -2.77 -8.03
C VAL A 111 7.93 -3.67 -8.02
N GLY A 112 9.10 -3.12 -7.70
CA GLY A 112 10.35 -3.86 -7.57
C GLY A 112 10.30 -4.91 -6.45
N LEU A 113 9.75 -4.55 -5.29
CA LEU A 113 9.57 -5.49 -4.17
C LEU A 113 8.59 -6.62 -4.54
N TYR A 114 7.48 -6.30 -5.22
CA TYR A 114 6.54 -7.30 -5.71
C TYR A 114 7.19 -8.22 -6.75
N ALA A 115 7.87 -7.66 -7.74
CA ALA A 115 8.57 -8.42 -8.78
C ALA A 115 9.65 -9.32 -8.17
N PHE A 116 10.42 -8.82 -7.20
CA PHE A 116 11.42 -9.60 -6.48
C PHE A 116 10.79 -10.72 -5.66
N SER A 117 9.69 -10.45 -4.94
CA SER A 117 8.95 -11.47 -4.19
C SER A 117 8.41 -12.57 -5.11
N THR A 118 7.85 -12.20 -6.26
CA THR A 118 7.36 -13.14 -7.27
C THR A 118 8.50 -13.95 -7.86
N PHE A 119 9.61 -13.30 -8.22
CA PHE A 119 10.82 -13.96 -8.70
C PHE A 119 11.36 -14.97 -7.69
N LEU A 120 11.48 -14.62 -6.41
CA LEU A 120 11.90 -15.55 -5.37
C LEU A 120 10.94 -16.74 -5.20
N THR A 121 9.64 -16.51 -5.33
CA THR A 121 8.63 -17.58 -5.29
C THR A 121 8.79 -18.54 -6.47
N LEU A 122 8.98 -18.00 -7.68
CA LEU A 122 9.24 -18.79 -8.89
C LEU A 122 10.58 -19.53 -8.81
N LEU A 123 11.61 -18.89 -8.28
CA LEU A 123 12.93 -19.48 -8.12
C LEU A 123 12.90 -20.64 -7.11
N THR A 124 12.30 -20.43 -5.93
CA THR A 124 12.21 -21.47 -4.89
C THR A 124 11.38 -22.67 -5.33
N SER A 125 10.28 -22.44 -6.07
CA SER A 125 9.47 -23.51 -6.65
C SER A 125 10.22 -24.30 -7.73
N ARG A 126 11.01 -23.62 -8.59
CA ARG A 126 11.80 -24.28 -9.64
C ARG A 126 13.00 -25.05 -9.09
N LEU A 127 13.68 -24.51 -8.08
CA LEU A 127 14.86 -25.13 -7.47
C LEU A 127 14.53 -26.31 -6.55
N HIS A 128 13.24 -26.62 -6.34
CA HIS A 128 12.77 -27.67 -5.43
C HIS A 128 13.45 -27.61 -4.06
N VAL A 129 13.79 -26.41 -3.59
CA VAL A 129 14.51 -26.24 -2.32
C VAL A 129 13.63 -26.85 -1.23
N PRO A 130 14.06 -27.95 -0.58
CA PRO A 130 13.26 -28.59 0.45
C PRO A 130 13.25 -27.65 1.67
N LEU A 131 12.23 -26.79 1.75
CA LEU A 131 12.03 -25.97 2.93
C LEU A 131 11.66 -26.90 4.10
N PRO A 132 12.35 -26.78 5.25
CA PRO A 132 12.05 -27.62 6.40
C PRO A 132 10.61 -27.37 6.83
N ARG A 133 9.79 -28.42 6.74
CA ARG A 133 8.42 -28.41 7.24
C ARG A 133 8.42 -28.07 8.74
N GLY A 134 7.52 -27.20 9.17
CA GLY A 134 7.50 -26.75 10.56
C GLY A 134 8.65 -25.82 10.96
N GLY A 135 9.40 -25.26 10.01
CA GLY A 135 10.40 -24.23 10.25
C GLY A 135 9.80 -22.88 10.68
N LEU A 136 10.63 -21.83 10.76
CA LEU A 136 10.18 -20.48 11.16
C LEU A 136 9.04 -19.94 10.27
N ASN A 137 9.04 -20.29 8.98
CA ASN A 137 7.96 -19.90 8.06
C ASN A 137 6.61 -20.55 8.39
N ALA A 138 6.57 -21.55 9.26
CA ALA A 138 5.36 -22.21 9.72
C ALA A 138 4.84 -21.70 11.07
N VAL A 139 5.45 -20.66 11.64
CA VAL A 139 5.04 -20.06 12.92
C VAL A 139 4.01 -18.94 12.68
N PRO A 140 2.74 -19.11 13.10
CA PRO A 140 1.69 -18.11 12.86
C PRO A 140 1.99 -16.72 13.42
N ALA A 141 2.66 -16.62 14.57
CA ALA A 141 3.08 -15.34 15.15
C ALA A 141 3.91 -14.51 14.17
N LEU A 142 4.81 -15.16 13.41
CA LEU A 142 5.64 -14.48 12.41
C LEU A 142 4.82 -14.02 11.20
N TRP A 143 3.73 -14.71 10.87
CA TRP A 143 2.83 -14.28 9.81
C TRP A 143 2.12 -12.98 10.17
N PHE A 144 1.59 -12.88 11.39
CA PHE A 144 0.97 -11.66 11.89
C PHE A 144 2.00 -10.53 12.06
N ALA A 145 3.16 -10.85 12.64
CA ALA A 145 4.24 -9.88 12.87
C ALA A 145 4.81 -9.29 11.58
N THR A 146 4.70 -9.99 10.46
CA THR A 146 5.07 -9.44 9.13
C THR A 146 3.90 -8.75 8.45
N MET A 147 2.70 -9.32 8.50
CA MET A 147 1.51 -8.80 7.83
C MET A 147 1.06 -7.44 8.39
N ILE A 148 0.94 -7.28 9.71
CA ILE A 148 0.40 -6.06 10.32
C ILE A 148 1.25 -4.82 9.99
N PRO A 149 2.58 -4.80 10.26
CA PRO A 149 3.37 -3.61 9.96
C PRO A 149 3.50 -3.36 8.46
N SER A 150 3.61 -4.41 7.62
CA SER A 150 3.67 -4.21 6.18
C SER A 150 2.35 -3.68 5.62
N ALA A 151 1.19 -4.12 6.12
CA ALA A 151 -0.10 -3.55 5.75
C ALA A 151 -0.20 -2.06 6.12
N ALA A 152 0.22 -1.69 7.33
CA ALA A 152 0.24 -0.30 7.79
C ALA A 152 1.15 0.59 6.90
N ILE A 153 2.35 0.11 6.57
CA ILE A 153 3.29 0.81 5.69
C ILE A 153 2.73 0.93 4.27
N LEU A 154 2.22 -0.16 3.70
CA LEU A 154 1.64 -0.19 2.35
C LEU A 154 0.42 0.72 2.25
N ALA A 155 -0.46 0.70 3.24
CA ALA A 155 -1.64 1.55 3.26
C ALA A 155 -1.26 3.03 3.30
N ARG A 156 -0.25 3.40 4.11
CA ARG A 156 0.25 4.77 4.18
C ARG A 156 0.90 5.22 2.87
N ILE A 157 1.79 4.40 2.29
CA ILE A 157 2.44 4.72 1.01
C ILE A 157 1.39 4.81 -0.11
N GLY A 158 0.48 3.84 -0.17
CA GLY A 158 -0.63 3.79 -1.11
C GLY A 158 -1.51 5.04 -1.03
N ALA A 159 -1.87 5.47 0.19
CA ALA A 159 -2.63 6.71 0.40
C ALA A 159 -1.93 7.95 -0.15
N MET A 160 -0.62 8.07 0.08
CA MET A 160 0.15 9.22 -0.39
C MET A 160 0.35 9.21 -1.92
N ILE A 161 0.59 8.04 -2.53
CA ILE A 161 0.65 7.91 -3.99
C ILE A 161 -0.71 8.24 -4.61
N ALA A 162 -1.78 7.67 -4.06
CA ALA A 162 -3.14 7.88 -4.55
C ALA A 162 -3.57 9.34 -4.41
N HIS A 163 -3.19 10.00 -3.32
CA HIS A 163 -3.38 11.43 -3.13
C HIS A 163 -2.75 12.27 -4.25
N ASP A 164 -1.47 12.06 -4.54
CA ASP A 164 -0.78 12.84 -5.56
C ASP A 164 -1.33 12.55 -6.95
N LEU A 165 -1.71 11.30 -7.24
CA LEU A 165 -2.43 10.96 -8.46
C LEU A 165 -3.79 11.69 -8.55
N GLY A 166 -4.55 11.74 -7.46
CA GLY A 166 -5.81 12.48 -7.39
C GLY A 166 -5.61 13.97 -7.67
N ALA A 167 -4.59 14.59 -7.08
CA ALA A 167 -4.26 16.01 -7.32
C ALA A 167 -3.89 16.27 -8.79
N LEU A 168 -3.11 15.38 -9.41
CA LEU A 168 -2.74 15.48 -10.84
C LEU A 168 -3.96 15.30 -11.75
N VAL A 169 -4.84 14.36 -11.44
CA VAL A 169 -6.10 14.17 -12.18
C VAL A 169 -6.97 15.43 -12.06
N ALA A 170 -7.13 15.99 -10.85
CA ALA A 170 -7.91 17.20 -10.66
C ALA A 170 -7.34 18.39 -11.45
N LEU A 171 -6.01 18.53 -11.49
CA LEU A 171 -5.35 19.54 -12.32
C LEU A 171 -5.58 19.31 -13.81
N ALA A 172 -5.49 18.07 -14.28
CA ALA A 172 -5.75 17.72 -15.68
C ALA A 172 -7.18 18.11 -16.10
N PHE A 173 -8.15 18.02 -15.18
CA PHE A 173 -9.55 18.41 -15.40
C PHE A 173 -9.90 19.86 -14.99
N GLU A 174 -8.98 20.62 -14.39
CA GLU A 174 -9.22 22.00 -13.93
C GLU A 174 -9.49 22.96 -15.08
N ARG A 175 -10.73 23.45 -15.19
CA ARG A 175 -11.19 24.30 -16.30
C ARG A 175 -10.63 25.72 -16.24
N GLU A 176 -10.34 26.21 -15.04
CA GLU A 176 -9.88 27.58 -14.85
C GLU A 176 -8.36 27.70 -15.07
N ARG A 177 -7.99 28.40 -16.15
CA ARG A 177 -6.58 28.61 -16.54
C ARG A 177 -5.76 29.28 -15.44
N GLU A 178 -6.35 30.24 -14.74
CA GLU A 178 -5.68 30.96 -13.63
C GLU A 178 -5.32 30.01 -12.50
N LYS A 179 -6.20 29.08 -12.14
CA LYS A 179 -5.95 28.05 -11.12
C LYS A 179 -4.82 27.10 -11.53
N ALA A 180 -4.77 26.71 -12.82
CA ALA A 180 -3.68 25.90 -13.35
C ALA A 180 -2.32 26.63 -13.29
N GLN A 181 -2.29 27.93 -13.59
CA GLN A 181 -1.06 28.73 -13.50
C GLN A 181 -0.63 28.98 -12.05
N ALA A 182 -1.60 29.24 -11.16
CA ALA A 182 -1.33 29.36 -9.72
C ALA A 182 -0.73 28.06 -9.16
N TYR A 183 -1.19 26.90 -9.63
CA TYR A 183 -0.60 25.62 -9.26
C TYR A 183 0.85 25.47 -9.72
N VAL A 184 1.15 25.84 -10.97
CA VAL A 184 2.53 25.83 -11.50
C VAL A 184 3.43 26.70 -10.62
N ALA A 185 3.04 27.95 -10.38
CA ALA A 185 3.82 28.89 -9.57
C ALA A 185 4.01 28.38 -8.13
N ALA A 186 2.96 27.86 -7.49
CA ALA A 186 3.05 27.28 -6.15
C ALA A 186 3.96 26.04 -6.11
N THR A 187 3.93 25.22 -7.15
CA THR A 187 4.77 24.02 -7.27
C THR A 187 6.23 24.40 -7.46
N GLU A 188 6.52 25.35 -8.35
CA GLU A 188 7.86 25.89 -8.60
C GLU A 188 8.45 26.52 -7.34
N ALA A 189 7.66 27.33 -6.61
CA ALA A 189 8.08 27.93 -5.35
C ALA A 189 8.38 26.88 -4.27
N LYS A 190 7.62 25.77 -4.22
CA LYS A 190 7.75 24.74 -3.18
C LYS A 190 8.82 23.69 -3.50
N ARG A 191 9.03 23.35 -4.77
CA ARG A 191 9.84 22.19 -5.20
C ARG A 191 10.99 22.56 -6.13
N GLY A 192 11.06 23.81 -6.58
CA GLY A 192 12.01 24.26 -7.59
C GLY A 192 11.46 24.11 -9.01
N GLU A 193 11.88 25.04 -9.88
CA GLU A 193 11.46 25.12 -11.30
C GLU A 193 11.83 23.86 -12.11
N ASP A 194 12.91 23.20 -11.72
CA ASP A 194 13.42 22.01 -12.38
C ASP A 194 12.77 20.70 -11.93
N SER A 195 11.93 20.72 -10.89
CA SER A 195 11.26 19.52 -10.38
C SER A 195 10.36 18.86 -11.44
N LEU A 196 10.22 17.53 -11.38
CA LEU A 196 9.31 16.83 -12.29
C LEU A 196 7.87 17.29 -12.11
N ASP A 197 7.46 17.63 -10.88
CA ASP A 197 6.14 18.23 -10.59
C ASP A 197 5.95 19.53 -11.39
N ALA A 198 6.90 20.47 -11.35
CA ALA A 198 6.81 21.73 -12.08
C ALA A 198 6.78 21.52 -13.60
N ARG A 199 7.58 20.59 -14.12
CA ARG A 199 7.60 20.24 -15.55
C ARG A 199 6.25 19.67 -16.02
N VAL A 200 5.69 18.72 -15.27
CA VAL A 200 4.38 18.14 -15.59
C VAL A 200 3.27 19.17 -15.47
N ALA A 201 3.29 20.01 -14.43
CA ALA A 201 2.34 21.10 -14.25
C ALA A 201 2.37 22.07 -15.46
N ARG A 202 3.58 22.47 -15.91
CA ARG A 202 3.76 23.31 -17.11
C ARG A 202 3.22 22.66 -18.37
N VAL A 203 3.51 21.37 -18.59
CA VAL A 203 3.01 20.63 -19.76
C VAL A 203 1.48 20.55 -19.75
N LEU A 204 0.87 20.25 -18.60
CA LEU A 204 -0.59 20.18 -18.46
C LEU A 204 -1.24 21.56 -18.69
N ALA A 205 -0.66 22.63 -18.14
CA ALA A 205 -1.13 23.99 -18.36
C ALA A 205 -0.96 24.45 -19.83
N ALA A 206 0.15 24.08 -20.47
CA ALA A 206 0.43 24.44 -21.87
C ALA A 206 -0.51 23.72 -22.85
N ARG A 207 -0.81 22.43 -22.64
CA ARG A 207 -1.76 21.68 -23.47
C ARG A 207 -3.15 22.30 -23.50
N ARG A 208 -3.57 22.94 -22.40
CA ARG A 208 -4.85 23.67 -22.34
C ARG A 208 -4.85 24.98 -23.13
N ARG A 209 -3.70 25.66 -23.29
CA ARG A 209 -3.62 26.86 -24.14
C ARG A 209 -3.90 26.56 -25.61
N ALA A 210 -3.67 25.33 -26.04
CA ALA A 210 -3.88 24.88 -27.41
C ALA A 210 -5.31 24.36 -27.68
N ALA A 211 -6.14 24.18 -26.65
CA ALA A 211 -7.53 23.77 -26.83
C ALA A 211 -8.36 24.96 -27.33
N PRO A 212 -9.15 24.82 -28.42
CA PRO A 212 -10.04 25.87 -28.88
C PRO A 212 -11.09 26.21 -27.80
N PRO A 213 -11.57 27.47 -27.74
CA PRO A 213 -12.63 27.84 -26.81
C PRO A 213 -13.86 26.95 -27.05
N GLU A 214 -14.41 26.37 -25.98
CA GLU A 214 -15.69 25.66 -26.05
C GLU A 214 -16.79 26.72 -26.32
N ASN A 215 -17.42 26.62 -27.50
CA ASN A 215 -18.55 27.45 -27.92
C ASN A 215 -19.81 27.13 -27.12
#